data_AF-A0A7Y6PTA2-F1
#
_entry.id   AF-A0A7Y6PTA2-F1
#
_cell.length_a   1.000
_cell.length_b   1.000
_cell.length_c   1.000
_cell.angle_alpha   90.00
_cell.angle_beta   90.00
_cell.angle_gamma   90.00
#
_symmetry.space_group_name_H-M   'P 1'
#
loop_
_entity.id
_entity.type
_entity.pdbx_description
1 polymer ?
#
loop_
_entity_poly.entity_id
_entity_poly.type
_entity_poly.pdbx_seq_one_letter_code
_entity_poly.pdbx_strand_id
1 'polypeptide(L)'
;MRFYSVALITLLAACGGSQPEAKAPPPPAPAPTAYKDMNLDQRKEFMEKVVLPEMKTTFAAFEPKFADMNCKSCHGKGAEDGSFEMPSAELPVLPNTPEKFAEYAKDPEHARWSKFMVEEVEPKMANLLQLKPFDPATKTGEFSCMACHTTEK
;
A
#
# COMPACT_ATOMS: atom_id res chain seq x y z
N MET A 1 22.68 -66.90 -49.47
CA MET A 1 23.73 -66.01 -50.00
C MET A 1 23.83 -64.82 -49.06
N ARG A 2 25.06 -64.51 -48.61
CA ARG A 2 25.49 -63.39 -47.74
C ARG A 2 25.26 -63.54 -46.22
N PHE A 3 26.32 -64.05 -45.60
CA PHE A 3 26.77 -63.83 -44.22
C PHE A 3 26.83 -62.32 -43.87
N TYR A 4 26.59 -61.96 -42.61
CA TYR A 4 27.59 -61.37 -41.70
C TYR A 4 27.03 -61.26 -40.28
N SER A 5 27.70 -61.95 -39.35
CA SER A 5 27.68 -61.71 -37.91
C SER A 5 28.36 -60.39 -37.59
N VAL A 6 27.87 -59.60 -36.61
CA VAL A 6 28.68 -58.96 -35.56
C VAL A 6 27.78 -58.73 -34.34
N ALA A 7 28.18 -59.32 -33.22
CA ALA A 7 27.66 -59.05 -31.89
C ALA A 7 28.24 -57.74 -31.34
N LEU A 8 27.46 -56.99 -30.56
CA LEU A 8 28.03 -56.11 -29.54
C LEU A 8 27.15 -56.13 -28.30
N ILE A 9 27.62 -56.87 -27.29
CA ILE A 9 27.14 -56.83 -25.92
C ILE A 9 27.80 -55.62 -25.26
N THR A 10 27.00 -54.69 -24.74
CA THR A 10 27.45 -53.75 -23.71
C THR A 10 26.50 -53.86 -22.53
N LEU A 11 26.94 -54.56 -21.49
CA LEU A 11 26.43 -54.40 -20.13
C LEU A 11 26.76 -52.96 -19.68
N LEU A 12 25.74 -52.21 -19.28
CA LEU A 12 25.92 -51.11 -18.33
C LEU A 12 25.11 -51.41 -17.07
N ALA A 13 25.83 -51.29 -15.95
CA ALA A 13 25.41 -51.59 -14.61
C ALA A 13 24.14 -50.84 -14.20
N ALA A 14 23.17 -51.59 -13.68
CA ALA A 14 22.01 -51.05 -12.99
C ALA A 14 22.43 -50.59 -11.58
N CYS A 15 22.77 -49.30 -11.45
CA CYS A 15 22.77 -48.63 -10.15
C CYS A 15 21.31 -48.32 -9.78
N GLY A 16 20.70 -49.22 -9.00
CA GLY A 16 19.47 -48.96 -8.26
C GLY A 16 19.72 -47.93 -7.16
N GLY A 17 19.73 -46.65 -7.53
CA GLY A 17 19.60 -45.55 -6.58
C GLY A 17 18.14 -45.15 -6.49
N SER A 18 17.49 -45.41 -5.36
CA SER A 18 16.17 -44.86 -5.05
C SER A 18 16.25 -43.33 -5.10
N GLN A 19 15.79 -42.75 -6.21
CA GLN A 19 15.61 -41.31 -6.32
C GLN A 19 14.56 -40.89 -5.29
N PRO A 20 14.87 -40.00 -4.34
CA PRO A 20 13.86 -39.44 -3.46
C PRO A 20 12.81 -38.77 -4.35
N GLU A 21 11.55 -39.18 -4.24
CA GLU A 21 10.46 -38.49 -4.89
C GLU A 21 10.55 -37.01 -4.51
N ALA A 22 10.76 -36.15 -5.51
CA ALA A 22 10.76 -34.72 -5.32
C ALA A 22 9.39 -34.35 -4.74
N LYS A 23 9.35 -33.95 -3.47
CA LYS A 23 8.16 -33.39 -2.83
C LYS A 23 7.67 -32.25 -3.71
N ALA A 24 6.42 -32.33 -4.16
CA ALA A 24 5.77 -31.24 -4.87
C ALA A 24 5.90 -29.95 -4.04
N PRO A 25 6.15 -28.79 -4.68
CA PRO A 25 6.21 -27.52 -3.96
C PRO A 25 4.88 -27.28 -3.24
N PRO A 26 4.93 -26.66 -2.04
CA PRO A 26 3.71 -26.32 -1.31
C PRO A 26 2.82 -25.43 -2.17
N PRO A 27 1.49 -25.52 -2.00
CA PRO A 27 0.57 -24.65 -2.72
C PRO A 27 0.89 -23.18 -2.42
N PRO A 28 0.66 -22.28 -3.39
CA PRO A 28 0.90 -20.85 -3.20
C PRO A 28 0.07 -20.35 -2.01
N ALA A 29 0.65 -19.41 -1.26
CA ALA A 29 -0.06 -18.75 -0.17
C ALA A 29 -1.35 -18.10 -0.69
N PRO A 30 -2.42 -18.07 0.12
CA PRO A 30 -3.65 -17.37 -0.26
C PRO A 30 -3.36 -15.89 -0.53
N ALA A 31 -4.09 -15.31 -1.48
CA ALA A 31 -3.98 -13.89 -1.79
C ALA A 31 -4.31 -13.03 -0.56
N PRO A 32 -3.64 -11.87 -0.37
CA PRO A 32 -3.97 -10.97 0.72
C PRO A 32 -5.43 -10.52 0.67
N THR A 33 -6.07 -10.43 1.84
CA THR A 33 -7.43 -9.86 1.97
C THR A 33 -7.43 -8.41 1.45
N ALA A 34 -8.42 -8.05 0.62
CA ALA A 34 -8.58 -6.67 0.18
C ALA A 34 -8.92 -5.76 1.38
N TYR A 35 -8.40 -4.53 1.41
CA TYR A 35 -8.54 -3.64 2.56
C TYR A 35 -10.02 -3.42 2.97
N LYS A 36 -10.91 -3.27 1.99
CA LYS A 36 -12.35 -3.11 2.21
C LYS A 36 -12.99 -4.29 2.96
N ASP A 37 -12.43 -5.48 2.84
CA ASP A 37 -12.93 -6.73 3.42
C ASP A 37 -12.24 -7.08 4.75
N MET A 38 -11.29 -6.24 5.20
CA MET A 38 -10.61 -6.40 6.49
C MET A 38 -11.48 -5.93 7.66
N ASN A 39 -11.47 -6.69 8.75
CA ASN A 39 -11.97 -6.27 10.05
C ASN A 39 -11.03 -5.26 10.74
N LEU A 40 -11.40 -4.72 11.90
CA LEU A 40 -10.62 -3.68 12.58
C LEU A 40 -9.19 -4.12 12.93
N ASP A 41 -9.01 -5.33 13.46
CA ASP A 41 -7.68 -5.83 13.84
C ASP A 41 -6.78 -6.01 12.61
N GLN A 42 -7.34 -6.55 11.53
CA GLN A 42 -6.64 -6.68 10.24
C GLN A 42 -6.27 -5.32 9.66
N ARG A 43 -7.16 -4.33 9.74
CA ARG A 43 -6.86 -2.95 9.30
C ARG A 43 -5.76 -2.32 10.15
N LYS A 44 -5.79 -2.50 11.47
CA LYS A 44 -4.74 -1.99 12.35
C LYS A 44 -3.39 -2.60 12.02
N GLU A 45 -3.33 -3.92 11.85
CA GLU A 45 -2.11 -4.61 11.44
C GLU A 45 -1.62 -4.15 10.05
N PHE A 46 -2.53 -4.00 9.09
CA PHE A 46 -2.19 -3.48 7.76
C PHE A 46 -1.67 -2.04 7.81
N MET A 47 -2.32 -1.18 8.60
CA MET A 47 -1.88 0.19 8.81
C MET A 47 -0.49 0.26 9.43
N GLU A 48 -0.21 -0.58 10.43
CA GLU A 48 1.06 -0.61 11.12
C GLU A 48 2.19 -1.19 10.26
N LYS A 49 1.94 -2.28 9.54
CA LYS A 49 2.98 -3.03 8.82
C LYS A 49 3.20 -2.57 7.38
N VAL A 50 2.20 -1.93 6.77
CA VAL A 50 2.24 -1.55 5.35
C VAL A 50 2.13 -0.04 5.20
N VAL A 51 1.06 0.58 5.70
CA VAL A 51 0.79 2.00 5.43
C VAL A 51 1.75 2.93 6.16
N LEU A 52 1.94 2.74 7.47
CA LEU A 52 2.78 3.63 8.28
C LEU A 52 4.25 3.64 7.81
N PRO A 53 4.90 2.51 7.48
CA PRO A 53 6.26 2.53 6.92
C PRO A 53 6.35 3.26 5.57
N GLU A 54 5.38 3.05 4.68
CA GLU A 54 5.31 3.73 3.38
C GLU A 54 5.11 5.24 3.54
N MET A 55 4.18 5.64 4.41
CA MET A 55 3.92 7.05 4.70
C MET A 55 5.09 7.71 5.41
N LYS A 56 5.72 7.03 6.38
CA LYS A 56 6.92 7.55 7.03
C LYS A 56 8.03 7.83 6.02
N THR A 57 8.28 6.90 5.09
CA THR A 57 9.25 7.10 4.00
C THR A 57 8.88 8.31 3.15
N THR A 58 7.62 8.38 2.71
CA THR A 58 7.12 9.44 1.80
C THR A 58 7.21 10.83 2.46
N PHE A 59 6.73 10.95 3.70
CA PHE A 59 6.74 12.22 4.43
C PHE A 59 8.15 12.62 4.89
N ALA A 60 9.00 11.68 5.32
CA ALA A 60 10.38 11.98 5.70
C ALA A 60 11.23 12.45 4.50
N ALA A 61 10.95 11.94 3.29
CA ALA A 61 11.58 12.41 2.07
C ALA A 61 11.19 13.86 1.72
N PHE A 62 9.96 14.27 2.06
CA PHE A 62 9.49 15.63 1.87
C PHE A 62 10.00 16.59 2.97
N GLU A 63 9.95 16.14 4.22
CA GLU A 63 10.29 16.89 5.43
C GLU A 63 10.89 15.94 6.49
N PRO A 64 12.20 16.02 6.80
CA PRO A 64 12.88 15.05 7.66
C PRO A 64 12.27 14.87 9.06
N LYS A 65 11.58 15.89 9.58
CA LYS A 65 10.89 15.84 10.88
C LYS A 65 9.82 14.75 10.98
N PHE A 66 9.35 14.21 9.86
CA PHE A 66 8.35 13.15 9.83
C PHE A 66 8.93 11.73 9.90
N ALA A 67 10.25 11.58 10.09
CA ALA A 67 10.87 10.27 10.35
C ALA A 67 10.29 9.56 11.59
N ASP A 68 9.74 10.30 12.54
CA ASP A 68 9.15 9.78 13.78
C ASP A 68 7.61 9.72 13.76
N MET A 69 7.00 9.81 12.58
CA MET A 69 5.55 9.62 12.43
C MET A 69 5.09 8.31 13.06
N ASN A 70 3.89 8.37 13.63
CA ASN A 70 3.20 7.25 14.26
C ASN A 70 1.68 7.39 14.04
N CYS A 71 0.89 6.50 14.64
CA CYS A 71 -0.56 6.47 14.45
C CYS A 71 -1.24 7.83 14.73
N LYS A 72 -0.77 8.59 15.73
CA LYS A 72 -1.33 9.89 16.10
C LYS A 72 -1.09 10.96 15.03
N SER A 73 -0.04 10.82 14.22
CA SER A 73 0.28 11.78 13.15
C SER A 73 -0.83 11.89 12.11
N CYS A 74 -1.67 10.85 11.96
CA CYS A 74 -2.84 10.87 11.09
C CYS A 74 -4.15 10.83 11.88
N HIS A 75 -4.27 9.96 12.88
CA HIS A 75 -5.53 9.69 13.57
C HIS A 75 -5.77 10.57 14.81
N GLY A 76 -4.79 11.36 15.25
CA GLY A 76 -4.91 12.21 16.46
C GLY A 76 -5.34 11.41 17.70
N LYS A 77 -6.28 11.97 18.48
CA LYS A 77 -6.97 11.28 19.60
C LYS A 77 -7.56 9.92 19.25
N GLY A 78 -7.97 9.68 18.00
CA GLY A 78 -8.49 8.37 17.58
C GLY A 78 -7.46 7.24 17.75
N ALA A 79 -6.16 7.56 17.66
CA ALA A 79 -5.11 6.59 17.97
C ALA A 79 -4.92 6.34 19.48
N GLU A 80 -5.37 7.26 20.34
CA GLU A 80 -5.26 7.13 21.80
C GLU A 80 -6.40 6.31 22.39
N ASP A 81 -7.62 6.53 21.91
CA ASP A 81 -8.81 5.80 22.35
C ASP A 81 -9.03 4.48 21.59
N GLY A 82 -8.26 4.25 20.52
CA GLY A 82 -8.30 3.03 19.71
C GLY A 82 -9.42 2.99 18.68
N SER A 83 -10.16 4.09 18.47
CA SER A 83 -11.18 4.22 17.43
C SER A 83 -10.56 4.35 16.03
N PHE A 84 -9.38 4.96 15.94
CA PHE A 84 -8.68 5.31 14.70
C PHE A 84 -9.57 6.09 13.71
N GLU A 85 -10.55 6.84 14.22
CA GLU A 85 -11.50 7.56 13.38
C GLU A 85 -10.82 8.58 12.47
N MET A 86 -11.37 8.69 11.26
CA MET A 86 -10.96 9.65 10.24
C MET A 86 -12.23 10.20 9.57
N PRO A 87 -12.25 11.48 9.15
CA PRO A 87 -11.14 12.44 9.18
C PRO A 87 -10.76 12.90 10.59
N SER A 88 -9.50 13.26 10.77
CA SER A 88 -8.96 13.73 12.06
C SER A 88 -9.07 15.24 12.17
N ALA A 89 -9.59 15.72 13.30
CA ALA A 89 -9.64 17.15 13.64
C ALA A 89 -8.26 17.72 14.04
N GLU A 90 -7.25 16.88 14.19
CA GLU A 90 -5.87 17.29 14.52
C GLU A 90 -5.00 17.50 13.27
N LEU A 91 -5.53 17.16 12.10
CA LEU A 91 -4.95 17.56 10.83
C LEU A 91 -5.42 18.97 10.43
N PRO A 92 -4.66 19.70 9.59
CA PRO A 92 -5.09 21.00 9.08
C PRO A 92 -6.49 20.94 8.47
N VAL A 93 -7.37 21.86 8.88
CA VAL A 93 -8.71 22.03 8.31
C VAL A 93 -8.56 22.59 6.90
N LEU A 94 -9.21 21.95 5.93
CA LEU A 94 -9.14 22.36 4.54
C LEU A 94 -10.35 23.22 4.11
N PRO A 95 -10.16 24.13 3.15
CA PRO A 95 -11.27 24.85 2.54
C PRO A 95 -12.28 23.92 1.88
N ASN A 96 -13.57 24.25 1.98
CA ASN A 96 -14.68 23.42 1.48
C ASN A 96 -15.15 23.77 0.05
N THR A 97 -14.50 24.74 -0.60
CA THR A 97 -14.83 25.17 -1.97
C THR A 97 -13.57 25.37 -2.81
N PRO A 98 -13.64 25.17 -4.14
CA PRO A 98 -12.50 25.39 -5.03
C PRO A 98 -11.95 26.82 -4.96
N GLU A 99 -12.83 27.83 -4.84
CA GLU A 99 -12.42 29.24 -4.79
C GLU A 99 -11.62 29.54 -3.53
N LYS A 100 -12.07 29.05 -2.37
CA LYS A 100 -11.33 29.20 -1.12
C LYS A 100 -10.05 28.37 -1.11
N PHE A 101 -10.04 27.20 -1.75
CA PHE A 101 -8.81 26.41 -1.89
C PHE A 101 -7.78 27.14 -2.76
N ALA A 102 -8.22 27.79 -3.84
CA ALA A 102 -7.34 28.60 -4.68
C ALA A 102 -6.77 29.80 -3.91
N GLU A 103 -7.55 30.42 -3.02
CA GLU A 103 -7.04 31.47 -2.11
C GLU A 103 -6.03 30.89 -1.09
N TYR A 104 -6.38 29.77 -0.46
CA TYR A 104 -5.53 29.07 0.51
C TYR A 104 -4.16 28.72 -0.09
N ALA A 105 -4.13 28.26 -1.34
CA ALA A 105 -2.92 27.91 -2.08
C ALA A 105 -2.12 29.13 -2.60
N LYS A 106 -2.54 30.37 -2.34
CA LYS A 106 -1.68 31.55 -2.59
C LYS A 106 -0.56 31.67 -1.56
N ASP A 107 -0.76 31.13 -0.37
CA ASP A 107 0.32 31.00 0.60
C ASP A 107 1.35 29.96 0.09
N PRO A 108 2.64 30.30 0.00
CA PRO A 108 3.66 29.38 -0.54
C PRO A 108 3.81 28.07 0.23
N GLU A 109 3.60 28.08 1.56
CA GLU A 109 3.68 26.89 2.38
C GLU A 109 2.48 25.97 2.10
N HIS A 110 1.28 26.53 2.06
CA HIS A 110 0.07 25.81 1.69
C HIS A 110 0.15 25.23 0.27
N ALA A 111 0.68 25.99 -0.69
CA ALA A 111 0.90 25.53 -2.05
C ALA A 111 1.85 24.32 -2.09
N ARG A 112 2.98 24.42 -1.37
CA ARG A 112 3.98 23.34 -1.28
C ARG A 112 3.40 22.08 -0.67
N TRP A 113 2.66 22.21 0.43
CA TRP A 113 2.00 21.08 1.09
C TRP A 113 0.88 20.49 0.24
N SER A 114 0.03 21.32 -0.36
CA SER A 114 -1.07 20.87 -1.21
C SER A 114 -0.54 20.08 -2.40
N LYS A 115 0.55 20.56 -3.02
CA LYS A 115 1.22 19.84 -4.11
C LYS A 115 1.71 18.48 -3.66
N PHE A 116 2.44 18.41 -2.54
CA PHE A 116 2.92 17.14 -1.99
C PHE A 116 1.76 16.18 -1.65
N MET A 117 0.68 16.68 -1.06
CA MET A 117 -0.47 15.86 -0.71
C MET A 117 -1.15 15.27 -1.95
N VAL A 118 -1.37 16.08 -2.99
CA VAL A 118 -2.04 15.65 -4.23
C VAL A 118 -1.16 14.75 -5.10
N GLU A 119 0.14 15.06 -5.21
CA GLU A 119 1.04 14.33 -6.12
C GLU A 119 1.61 13.05 -5.51
N GLU A 120 1.81 13.00 -4.19
CA GLU A 120 2.51 11.88 -3.54
C GLU A 120 1.61 11.12 -2.56
N VAL A 121 0.98 11.82 -1.61
CA VAL A 121 0.30 11.18 -0.48
C VAL A 121 -1.03 10.56 -0.88
N GLU A 122 -1.91 11.34 -1.50
CA GLU A 122 -3.25 10.89 -1.92
C GLU A 122 -3.19 9.66 -2.85
N PRO A 123 -2.46 9.68 -3.98
CA PRO A 123 -2.41 8.53 -4.87
C PRO A 123 -1.78 7.30 -4.21
N LYS A 124 -0.75 7.47 -3.38
CA LYS A 124 -0.12 6.36 -2.66
C LYS A 124 -1.07 5.74 -1.63
N MET A 125 -1.80 6.57 -0.87
CA MET A 125 -2.82 6.09 0.08
C MET A 125 -3.96 5.37 -0.64
N ALA A 126 -4.48 5.96 -1.72
CA ALA A 126 -5.51 5.31 -2.54
C ALA A 126 -5.04 3.94 -3.04
N ASN A 127 -3.80 3.86 -3.55
CA ASN A 127 -3.22 2.60 -4.02
C ASN A 127 -3.08 1.55 -2.91
N LEU A 128 -2.50 1.92 -1.76
CA LEU A 128 -2.31 1.02 -0.62
C LEU A 128 -3.64 0.47 -0.10
N LEU A 129 -4.67 1.33 -0.04
CA LEU A 129 -6.00 0.97 0.42
C LEU A 129 -6.87 0.32 -0.66
N GLN A 130 -6.35 0.17 -1.89
CA GLN A 130 -7.06 -0.37 -3.04
C GLN A 130 -8.36 0.41 -3.35
N LEU A 131 -8.31 1.73 -3.14
CA LEU A 131 -9.37 2.67 -3.42
C LEU A 131 -9.07 3.45 -4.69
N LYS A 132 -10.11 3.87 -5.40
CA LYS A 132 -9.95 4.78 -6.54
C LYS A 132 -9.57 6.18 -6.03
N PRO A 133 -8.45 6.77 -6.47
CA PRO A 133 -8.14 8.16 -6.15
C PRO A 133 -9.17 9.10 -6.76
N PHE A 134 -9.27 10.31 -6.22
CA PHE A 134 -10.14 11.34 -6.77
C PHE A 134 -9.63 11.81 -8.13
N ASP A 135 -10.52 11.82 -9.11
CA ASP A 135 -10.29 12.39 -10.43
C ASP A 135 -11.00 13.75 -10.51
N PRO A 136 -10.25 14.87 -10.58
CA PRO A 136 -10.84 16.20 -10.65
C PRO A 136 -11.59 16.46 -11.97
N ALA A 137 -11.27 15.74 -13.06
CA ALA A 137 -11.94 15.90 -14.34
C ALA A 137 -13.36 15.33 -14.30
N THR A 138 -13.53 14.15 -13.70
CA THR A 138 -14.84 13.49 -13.55
C THR A 138 -15.55 13.83 -12.24
N LYS A 139 -14.83 14.41 -11.27
CA LYS A 139 -15.27 14.64 -9.88
C LYS A 139 -15.73 13.35 -9.20
N THR A 140 -15.04 12.25 -9.48
CA THR A 140 -15.35 10.92 -8.91
C THR A 140 -14.12 10.31 -8.26
N GLY A 141 -14.31 9.41 -7.28
CA GLY A 141 -13.25 8.76 -6.55
C GLY A 141 -13.74 8.21 -5.22
N GLU A 142 -13.01 7.28 -4.64
CA GLU A 142 -13.31 6.66 -3.34
C GLU A 142 -12.38 7.20 -2.23
N PHE A 143 -11.22 7.74 -2.60
CA PHE A 143 -10.26 8.37 -1.70
C PHE A 143 -9.92 9.79 -2.18
N SER A 144 -9.89 10.76 -1.26
CA SER A 144 -9.55 12.17 -1.52
C SER A 144 -8.96 12.80 -0.26
N CYS A 145 -8.53 14.07 -0.32
CA CYS A 145 -8.13 14.86 0.85
C CYS A 145 -9.07 14.71 2.06
N MET A 146 -10.38 14.59 1.82
CA MET A 146 -11.43 14.52 2.85
C MET A 146 -11.48 13.19 3.60
N ALA A 147 -10.78 12.16 3.09
CA ALA A 147 -10.60 10.91 3.82
C ALA A 147 -9.74 11.11 5.08
N CYS A 148 -8.92 12.17 5.12
CA CYS A 148 -8.05 12.47 6.25
C CYS A 148 -8.39 13.79 6.92
N HIS A 149 -8.64 14.84 6.13
CA HIS A 149 -8.81 16.19 6.63
C HIS A 149 -10.28 16.51 6.86
N THR A 150 -10.55 17.27 7.92
CA THR A 150 -11.83 17.95 8.08
C THR A 150 -11.90 19.18 7.16
N THR A 151 -13.11 19.66 6.89
CA THR A 151 -13.35 20.88 6.12
C THR A 151 -13.96 21.98 6.96
N GLU A 152 -13.77 23.21 6.48
CA GLU A 152 -14.57 24.35 6.91
C GLU A 152 -16.07 24.04 6.83
N LYS A 153 -16.81 24.50 7.83
CA LYS A 153 -18.27 24.40 7.88
C LYS A 153 -18.95 25.40 6.93
#